data_AF-A0A542W077-F1
#
_entry.id   AF-A0A542W077-F1
#
_cell.length_a   1.000
_cell.length_b   1.000
_cell.length_c   1.000
_cell.angle_alpha   90.00
_cell.angle_beta   90.00
_cell.angle_gamma   90.00
#
_symmetry.space_group_name_H-M   'P 1'
#
loop_
_entity.id
_entity.type
_entity.pdbx_description
1 polymer ?
#
loop_
_entity_poly.entity_id
_entity_poly.type
_entity_poly.pdbx_seq_one_letter_code
_entity_poly.pdbx_strand_id
1 'polypeptide(L)'
;MRNDFSPIDLPTNINDRKRAGLWTGMVISTASLLLALLNAEAVADWADALAPTAWTAPIVATADSWRDMTVKTGLSAPRDFLHRYWKKLEALHFSNQEGEEAVQPPES
;
A
#
# COMPACT_ATOMS: atom_id res chain seq x y z
N MET A 1 -10.19 -38.60 31.25
CA MET A 1 -9.58 -38.24 29.96
C MET A 1 -9.85 -36.77 29.73
N ARG A 2 -8.82 -35.91 29.73
CA ARG A 2 -8.98 -34.48 29.44
C ARG A 2 -9.10 -34.30 27.93
N ASN A 3 -10.09 -33.50 27.52
CA ASN A 3 -10.53 -33.35 26.16
C ASN A 3 -9.88 -32.07 25.59
N ASP A 4 -8.66 -32.21 25.08
CA ASP A 4 -7.83 -31.10 24.61
C ASP A 4 -8.11 -30.78 23.12
N PHE A 5 -9.38 -30.74 22.72
CA PHE A 5 -9.79 -30.39 21.35
C PHE A 5 -9.75 -28.87 21.14
N SER A 6 -8.56 -28.29 21.24
CA SER A 6 -8.29 -27.06 20.50
C SER A 6 -7.88 -27.50 19.08
N PRO A 7 -8.65 -27.19 18.03
CA PRO A 7 -8.25 -27.50 16.64
C PRO A 7 -7.00 -26.70 16.19
N ILE A 8 -6.52 -25.78 17.04
CA ILE A 8 -5.30 -25.03 16.83
C ILE A 8 -4.20 -25.66 17.69
N ASP A 9 -3.21 -26.23 17.00
CA ASP A 9 -1.95 -26.67 17.61
C ASP A 9 -1.16 -25.43 18.05
N LEU A 10 -1.19 -25.16 19.35
CA LEU A 10 -0.36 -24.12 19.93
C LEU A 10 1.03 -24.70 20.24
N PRO A 11 2.12 -23.95 19.98
CA PRO A 11 3.47 -24.39 20.34
C PRO A 11 3.57 -24.60 21.86
N THR A 12 3.62 -25.87 22.27
CA THR A 12 3.70 -26.29 23.67
C THR A 12 5.13 -26.16 24.22
N ASN A 13 6.13 -26.27 23.34
CA ASN A 13 7.55 -26.06 23.66
C ASN A 13 7.91 -24.56 23.66
N ILE A 14 8.72 -24.15 24.64
CA ILE A 14 9.23 -22.78 24.78
C ILE A 14 10.09 -22.34 23.59
N ASN A 15 10.82 -23.26 22.96
CA ASN A 15 11.66 -22.97 21.79
C ASN A 15 10.81 -22.68 20.56
N ASP A 16 9.70 -23.39 20.39
CA ASP A 16 8.77 -23.19 19.28
C ASP A 16 8.06 -21.85 19.43
N ARG A 17 7.67 -21.47 20.66
CA ARG A 17 7.12 -20.13 20.96
C ARG A 17 8.10 -19.01 20.63
N LYS A 18 9.38 -19.15 21.00
CA LYS A 18 10.42 -18.15 20.68
C LYS A 18 10.62 -18.01 19.18
N ARG A 19 10.74 -19.14 18.46
CA ARG A 19 10.89 -19.15 17.00
C ARG A 19 9.68 -18.51 16.30
N ALA A 20 8.46 -18.82 16.75
CA ALA A 20 7.25 -18.20 16.23
C ALA A 20 7.24 -16.68 16.46
N GLY A 21 7.61 -16.21 17.65
CA GLY A 21 7.71 -14.78 17.95
C GLY A 21 8.72 -14.03 17.08
N LEU A 22 9.91 -14.61 16.87
CA LEU A 22 10.92 -14.04 15.98
C LEU A 22 10.45 -13.99 14.53
N TRP A 23 9.81 -15.05 14.05
CA TRP A 23 9.26 -15.09 12.70
C TRP A 23 8.18 -14.03 12.50
N THR A 24 7.22 -13.93 13.42
CA THR A 24 6.18 -12.90 13.38
C THR A 24 6.77 -11.50 13.40
N GLY A 25 7.75 -11.25 14.28
CA GLY A 25 8.46 -9.97 14.33
C GLY A 25 9.14 -9.64 13.00
N MET A 26 9.82 -10.62 12.40
CA MET A 26 10.47 -10.47 11.10
C MET A 26 9.46 -10.13 10.00
N VAL A 27 8.34 -10.86 9.93
CA VAL A 27 7.27 -10.61 8.95
C VAL A 27 6.70 -9.19 9.11
N ILE A 28 6.40 -8.77 10.35
CA ILE A 28 5.88 -7.43 10.63
C ILE A 28 6.91 -6.37 10.21
N SER A 29 8.17 -6.51 10.62
CA SER A 29 9.22 -5.55 10.26
C SER A 29 9.43 -5.47 8.75
N THR A 30 9.45 -6.60 8.05
CA THR A 30 9.56 -6.62 6.58
C THR A 30 8.35 -5.96 5.92
N ALA A 31 7.14 -6.28 6.37
CA ALA A 31 5.92 -5.67 5.83
C ALA A 31 5.88 -4.15 6.08
N SER A 32 6.23 -3.70 7.29
CA SER A 32 6.32 -2.27 7.63
C SER A 32 7.38 -1.55 6.80
N LEU A 33 8.54 -2.18 6.55
CA LEU A 33 9.57 -1.61 5.70
C LEU A 33 9.07 -1.47 4.26
N LEU A 34 8.48 -2.53 3.69
CA LEU A 34 7.91 -2.47 2.34
C LEU A 34 6.81 -1.42 2.24
N LEU A 35 5.95 -1.32 3.26
CA LEU A 35 4.93 -0.29 3.32
C LEU A 35 5.57 1.11 3.34
N ALA A 36 6.54 1.37 4.21
CA ALA A 36 7.20 2.67 4.30
C ALA A 36 7.90 3.09 2.99
N LEU A 37 8.49 2.13 2.26
CA LEU A 37 9.19 2.40 1.00
C LEU A 37 8.23 2.57 -0.18
N LEU A 38 7.20 1.73 -0.30
CA LEU A 38 6.30 1.72 -1.45
C LEU A 38 5.14 2.74 -1.32
N ASN A 39 4.86 3.22 -0.11
CA ASN A 39 3.80 4.20 0.16
C ASN A 39 4.32 5.64 0.32
N ALA A 40 5.60 5.91 0.05
CA ALA A 40 6.20 7.23 0.23
C ALA A 40 5.45 8.37 -0.48
N GLU A 41 5.09 8.21 -1.76
CA GLU A 41 4.29 9.22 -2.49
C GLU A 41 2.93 9.46 -1.84
N ALA A 42 2.24 8.39 -1.38
CA ALA A 42 0.90 8.53 -0.83
C ALA A 42 0.93 9.30 0.49
N VAL A 43 2.03 9.18 1.25
CA VAL A 43 2.27 10.00 2.44
C VAL A 43 2.54 11.45 2.07
N ALA A 44 3.30 11.71 1.00
CA ALA A 44 3.52 13.08 0.50
C ALA A 44 2.21 13.72 0.01
N ASP A 45 1.43 13.02 -0.82
CA ASP A 45 0.13 13.48 -1.33
C ASP A 45 -0.85 13.77 -0.18
N TRP A 46 -0.88 12.91 0.85
CA TRP A 46 -1.68 13.15 2.05
C TRP A 46 -1.19 14.36 2.84
N ALA A 47 0.13 14.54 2.96
CA ALA A 47 0.70 15.66 3.69
C ALA A 47 0.38 16.99 2.99
N ASP A 48 0.45 17.03 1.65
CA ASP A 48 0.09 18.19 0.85
C ASP A 48 -1.40 18.57 0.97
N ALA A 49 -2.26 17.61 1.31
CA ALA A 49 -3.68 17.86 1.58
C ALA A 49 -3.96 18.44 2.98
N LEU A 50 -2.97 18.51 3.87
CA LEU A 50 -3.13 19.11 5.19
C LEU A 50 -3.30 20.63 5.08
N ALA A 51 -4.13 21.21 5.96
CA ALA A 51 -4.23 22.66 6.06
C ALA A 51 -2.84 23.28 6.36
N PRO A 52 -2.42 24.35 5.66
CA PRO A 52 -1.14 25.00 5.93
C PRO A 52 -1.11 25.64 7.31
N THR A 53 -0.29 25.09 8.22
CA THR A 53 -0.10 25.57 9.58
C THR A 53 1.36 25.41 9.99
N ALA A 54 1.77 26.06 11.09
CA ALA A 54 3.11 25.88 11.65
C ALA A 54 3.43 24.42 12.05
N TRP A 55 2.41 23.61 12.34
CA TRP A 55 2.56 22.21 12.73
C TRP A 55 2.64 21.26 11.53
N THR A 56 2.02 21.61 10.41
CA THR A 56 1.97 20.76 9.21
C THR A 56 3.15 21.01 8.28
N ALA A 57 3.73 22.23 8.28
CA ALA A 57 4.94 22.54 7.52
C ALA A 57 6.10 21.54 7.68
N PRO A 58 6.51 21.14 8.91
CA PRO A 58 7.58 20.14 9.07
C PRO A 58 7.15 18.73 8.60
N ILE A 59 5.86 18.40 8.69
CA ILE A 59 5.33 17.11 8.24
C ILE A 59 5.45 17.01 6.71
N VAL A 60 4.98 18.03 6.00
CA VAL A 60 5.07 18.13 4.53
C VAL A 60 6.52 18.05 4.08
N ALA A 61 7.41 18.87 4.67
CA ALA A 61 8.83 18.86 4.30
C ALA A 61 9.50 17.49 4.54
N THR A 62 9.12 16.79 5.60
CA THR A 62 9.65 15.45 5.89
C THR A 62 9.11 14.43 4.90
N ALA A 63 7.82 14.48 4.56
CA ALA A 63 7.17 13.59 3.61
C ALA A 63 7.74 13.78 2.19
N ASP A 64 7.96 15.02 1.76
CA ASP A 64 8.60 15.35 0.48
C ASP A 64 10.03 14.81 0.41
N SER A 65 10.84 15.07 1.44
CA SER A 65 12.21 14.58 1.51
C SER A 65 12.27 13.04 1.48
N TRP A 66 11.34 12.38 2.16
CA TRP A 66 11.20 10.93 2.15
C TRP A 66 10.83 10.40 0.75
N ARG A 67 9.83 10.99 0.09
CA ARG A 67 9.49 10.68 -1.30
C ARG A 67 10.71 10.81 -2.20
N ASP A 68 11.39 11.95 -2.16
CA ASP A 68 12.56 12.23 -2.99
C ASP A 68 13.67 11.18 -2.77
N MET A 69 13.89 10.75 -1.53
CA MET A 69 14.83 9.69 -1.22
C MET A 69 14.42 8.35 -1.87
N THR A 70 13.14 7.98 -1.79
CA THR A 70 12.65 6.74 -2.43
C THR A 70 12.74 6.78 -3.95
N VAL A 71 12.54 7.94 -4.57
CA VAL A 71 12.75 8.14 -6.02
C VAL A 71 14.23 8.03 -6.38
N LYS A 72 15.12 8.73 -5.66
CA LYS A 72 16.58 8.71 -5.91
C LYS A 72 17.19 7.32 -5.77
N THR A 73 16.65 6.50 -4.88
CA THR A 73 17.10 5.12 -4.64
C THR A 73 16.44 4.09 -5.57
N GLY A 74 15.48 4.51 -6.40
CA GLY A 74 14.72 3.64 -7.29
C GLY A 74 13.70 2.75 -6.59
N LEU A 75 13.45 2.98 -5.30
CA LEU A 75 12.48 2.22 -4.49
C LEU A 75 11.03 2.53 -4.88
N SER A 76 10.77 3.60 -5.63
CA SER A 76 9.46 3.90 -6.20
C SER A 76 9.09 2.99 -7.39
N ALA A 77 10.07 2.33 -8.03
CA ALA A 77 9.88 1.65 -9.31
C ALA A 77 8.78 0.56 -9.33
N PRO A 78 8.61 -0.29 -8.29
CA PRO A 78 7.53 -1.27 -8.26
C PRO A 78 6.13 -0.62 -8.24
N ARG A 79 5.98 0.46 -7.46
CA ARG A 79 4.74 1.23 -7.38
C ARG A 79 4.45 1.91 -8.72
N ASP A 80 5.46 2.51 -9.36
CA ASP A 80 5.30 3.16 -10.64
C ASP A 80 4.91 2.17 -11.75
N PHE A 81 5.45 0.96 -11.72
CA PHE A 81 5.05 -0.11 -12.62
C PHE A 81 3.58 -0.49 -12.44
N LEU A 82 3.14 -0.70 -11.20
CA LEU A 82 1.75 -1.05 -10.90
C LEU A 82 0.80 0.08 -11.32
N HIS A 83 1.16 1.33 -11.03
CA HIS A 83 0.36 2.49 -11.40
C HIS A 83 0.21 2.63 -12.92
N ARG A 84 1.31 2.46 -13.68
CA ARG A 84 1.27 2.46 -15.15
C ARG A 84 0.42 1.32 -15.70
N TYR A 85 0.50 0.13 -15.10
CA TYR A 85 -0.31 -1.01 -15.51
C TYR A 85 -1.80 -0.75 -15.27
N TRP A 86 -2.14 -0.23 -14.09
CA TRP A 86 -3.51 0.17 -13.76
C TRP A 86 -4.06 1.21 -14.75
N LYS A 87 -3.30 2.27 -15.04
CA LYS A 87 -3.72 3.32 -16.00
C LYS A 87 -3.98 2.78 -17.40
N LYS A 88 -3.24 1.76 -17.84
CA LYS A 88 -3.51 1.09 -19.12
C LYS A 88 -4.85 0.34 -19.12
N LEU A 89 -5.17 -0.34 -18.02
CA LEU A 89 -6.46 -1.03 -17.86
C LEU A 89 -7.62 -0.04 -17.78
N GLU A 90 -7.42 1.06 -17.05
CA GLU A 90 -8.40 2.15 -16.91
C GLU A 90 -8.75 2.77 -18.27
N ALA A 91 -7.75 3.06 -19.11
CA ALA A 91 -7.97 3.59 -20.46
C ALA A 91 -8.80 2.63 -21.33
N LEU A 92 -8.55 1.32 -21.26
CA LEU A 92 -9.32 0.32 -22.00
C LEU A 92 -10.78 0.25 -21.54
N HIS A 93 -11.03 0.43 -20.24
CA HIS A 93 -12.38 0.40 -19.68
C HIS A 93 -13.21 1.60 -20.15
N PHE A 94 -12.63 2.81 -20.13
CA PHE A 94 -13.35 4.01 -20.54
C PHE A 94 -13.50 4.15 -22.05
N SER A 95 -12.56 3.65 -22.87
CA SER A 95 -12.77 3.55 -24.32
C SER A 95 -13.96 2.67 -24.71
N ASN A 96 -14.37 1.73 -23.85
CA ASN A 96 -15.54 0.89 -24.09
C ASN A 96 -16.87 1.58 -23.72
N GLN A 97 -16.86 2.59 -22.85
CA GLN A 97 -18.08 3.31 -22.43
C GLN A 97 -18.49 4.40 -23.43
N GLU A 98 -17.53 5.08 -24.06
CA GLU A 98 -17.81 6.08 -25.12
C GLU A 98 -18.48 5.47 -26.37
N GLY A 99 -18.30 4.16 -26.58
CA GLY A 99 -18.95 3.42 -27.67
C GLY A 99 -20.42 3.06 -27.41
N GLU A 100 -20.85 3.02 -26.15
CA GLU A 100 -22.22 2.62 -25.77
C GLU A 100 -23.18 3.83 -25.70
N GLU A 101 -22.71 5.02 -25.32
CA GLU A 101 -23.53 6.26 -25.32
C GLU A 101 -23.81 6.80 -26.73
N ALA A 102 -22.95 6.50 -27.71
CA ALA A 102 -23.14 6.91 -29.11
C ALA A 102 -24.27 6.15 -29.85
N VAL A 103 -24.91 5.17 -29.19
CA VAL A 103 -25.94 4.28 -29.78
C VAL A 103 -27.32 4.53 -29.16
N GLN A 104 -27.61 5.74 -28.66
CA GLN A 104 -28.99 6.15 -28.39
C GLN A 104 -29.58 6.89 -29.60
N PRO A 105 -30.56 6.31 -30.34
CA PRO A 105 -31.24 7.02 -31.42
C PRO A 105 -32.12 8.16 -30.86
N PRO A 106 -32.35 9.24 -31.63
CA PRO A 106 -33.22 10.33 -31.19
C PRO A 106 -34.65 9.79 -31.00
N GLU A 107 -35.20 10.00 -29.79
CA GLU A 107 -36.61 9.73 -29.53
C GLU A 107 -37.47 10.62 -30.43
N SER A 108 -38.26 9.97 -31.29
CA SER A 108 -39.15 10.58 -32.28
C SER A 108 -40.53 10.87 -31.72
#